data_AF-R1GLN2-F1
#
_entry.id   AF-R1GLN2-F1
#
_cell.length_a   1.000
_cell.length_b   1.000
_cell.length_c   1.000
_cell.angle_alpha   90.00
_cell.angle_beta   90.00
_cell.angle_gamma   90.00
#
_symmetry.space_group_name_H-M   'P 1'
#
loop_
_entity.id
_entity.type
_entity.pdbx_description
1 polymer ?
#
loop_
_entity_poly.entity_id
_entity_poly.type
_entity_poly.pdbx_seq_one_letter_code
_entity_poly.pdbx_strand_id
1 'polypeptide(L)'
;MANTLQLHTPERVVILTGPRDSDPSDPRSSICCVADRVRELLVNVDDLACKKEVVIAGGWNFSKDTMSALEAQYGKLDLESAIDTETDEPVRSGDLTRARSQSSAAKNTLKKHELEWSLAINLIKTILDKIKGLHSLEWETDLPFSQELWAVIPDTIQKLNLNLFVPDAETRDVHEPHPDYFAHDDLKHVTSFEHLKILRVYNMVDSFQPFLWEAVWKNPGLVTLELGMKDKPITRDSDNGGKPMPVIDRNWEYHPERVATDTYRGREGDGMLHHQYGHGEYLDRVAISKARNAVMHTVGELQSMPVTTLRLANFVVDDTSFVKFFNNLGTIVFCDSCVDAGFVLPKHLNGKVRIFTRANGLGELIEGPEDEEEARTVIQTDS
;
A
#
# COMPACT_ATOMS: atom_id res chain seq x y z
N MET A 1 -15.92 6.16 -25.53
CA MET A 1 -15.73 7.63 -25.43
C MET A 1 -16.77 8.19 -24.48
N ALA A 2 -16.38 8.40 -23.22
CA ALA A 2 -16.94 9.39 -22.31
C ALA A 2 -15.88 9.62 -21.24
N ASN A 3 -15.25 10.78 -21.30
CA ASN A 3 -14.30 11.32 -20.33
C ASN A 3 -15.05 11.66 -19.04
N THR A 4 -14.60 11.15 -17.89
CA THR A 4 -14.81 11.85 -16.61
C THR A 4 -13.65 11.64 -15.63
N LEU A 5 -12.41 11.82 -16.09
CA LEU A 5 -11.25 12.00 -15.21
C LEU A 5 -11.01 13.49 -14.92
N GLN A 6 -12.03 14.26 -14.55
CA GLN A 6 -11.83 15.66 -14.14
C GLN A 6 -12.87 16.11 -13.12
N LEU A 7 -12.57 15.86 -11.85
CA LEU A 7 -12.78 16.90 -10.84
C LEU A 7 -11.41 17.52 -10.56
N HIS A 8 -10.92 18.33 -11.50
CA HIS A 8 -9.89 19.31 -11.19
C HIS A 8 -10.52 20.30 -10.22
N THR A 9 -10.38 20.04 -8.94
CA THR A 9 -10.56 21.09 -7.95
C THR A 9 -9.34 22.02 -8.05
N PRO A 10 -9.50 23.33 -7.78
CA PRO A 10 -8.39 24.26 -7.82
C PRO A 10 -7.23 23.87 -6.88
N GLU A 11 -7.48 22.99 -5.90
CA GLU A 11 -6.50 22.53 -4.92
C GLU A 11 -5.80 21.20 -5.29
N ARG A 12 -6.24 20.49 -6.35
CA ARG A 12 -5.75 19.16 -6.71
C ARG A 12 -4.90 19.14 -7.98
N VAL A 13 -3.75 18.50 -7.87
CA VAL A 13 -2.87 18.15 -9.00
C VAL A 13 -3.03 16.66 -9.30
N VAL A 14 -3.17 16.34 -10.58
CA VAL A 14 -3.15 14.97 -11.08
C VAL A 14 -1.99 14.82 -12.06
N ILE A 15 -1.16 13.80 -11.86
CA ILE A 15 -0.11 13.38 -12.77
C ILE A 15 -0.44 11.97 -13.23
N LEU A 16 -0.78 11.82 -14.51
CA LEU A 16 -1.09 10.53 -15.09
C LEU A 16 0.19 9.91 -15.65
N THR A 17 0.52 8.71 -15.19
CA THR A 17 1.66 7.93 -15.72
C THR A 17 1.31 7.25 -17.03
N GLY A 18 0.03 6.98 -17.30
CA GLY A 18 -0.43 6.34 -18.53
C GLY A 18 -1.69 5.50 -18.29
N PRO A 19 -2.31 4.96 -19.35
CA PRO A 19 -3.36 3.95 -19.19
C PRO A 19 -2.80 2.65 -18.57
N ARG A 20 -3.57 1.99 -17.68
CA ARG A 20 -3.19 0.70 -17.07
C ARG A 20 -3.24 -0.47 -18.07
N ASP A 21 -4.13 -0.38 -19.05
CA ASP A 21 -4.34 -1.42 -20.07
C ASP A 21 -3.99 -0.94 -21.49
N SER A 22 -2.97 -0.08 -21.64
CA SER A 22 -2.54 0.34 -22.99
C SER A 22 -2.12 -0.86 -23.82
N ASP A 23 -2.56 -0.85 -25.07
CA ASP A 23 -1.91 -1.64 -26.11
C ASP A 23 -0.41 -1.26 -26.15
N PRO A 24 0.53 -2.22 -26.13
CA PRO A 24 1.96 -1.97 -26.35
C PRO A 24 2.27 -1.25 -27.69
N SER A 25 1.28 -1.12 -28.57
CA SER A 25 1.32 -0.27 -29.76
C SER A 25 1.17 1.23 -29.47
N ASP A 26 0.74 1.65 -28.27
CA ASP A 26 0.64 3.06 -27.88
C ASP A 26 2.02 3.73 -28.02
N PRO A 27 2.13 4.79 -28.84
CA PRO A 27 3.42 5.40 -29.11
C PRO A 27 4.01 6.15 -27.90
N ARG A 28 3.22 6.47 -26.87
CA ARG A 28 3.64 7.38 -25.82
C ARG A 28 4.02 6.66 -24.52
N SER A 29 5.28 6.79 -24.13
CA SER A 29 5.81 6.22 -22.89
C SER A 29 5.33 6.98 -21.65
N SER A 30 5.34 6.29 -20.52
CA SER A 30 4.93 6.86 -19.23
C SER A 30 5.84 7.99 -18.77
N ILE A 31 7.16 7.87 -18.97
CA ILE A 31 8.08 8.97 -18.68
C ILE A 31 7.76 10.24 -19.48
N CYS A 32 7.35 10.10 -20.75
CA CYS A 32 6.96 11.24 -21.58
C CYS A 32 5.64 11.88 -21.11
N CYS A 33 4.70 11.09 -20.58
CA CYS A 33 3.48 11.60 -19.96
C CYS A 33 3.80 12.42 -18.70
N VAL A 34 4.61 11.86 -17.80
CA VAL A 34 5.04 12.53 -16.57
C VAL A 34 5.81 13.80 -16.89
N ALA A 35 6.83 13.74 -17.76
CA ALA A 35 7.67 14.89 -18.08
C ALA A 35 6.92 16.05 -18.74
N ASP A 36 5.99 15.77 -19.65
CA ASP A 36 5.14 16.82 -20.24
C ASP A 36 4.26 17.49 -19.18
N ARG A 37 3.66 16.69 -18.29
CA ARG A 37 2.80 17.22 -17.22
C ARG A 37 3.59 18.05 -16.22
N VAL A 38 4.78 17.59 -15.84
CA VAL A 38 5.69 18.32 -14.95
C VAL A 38 6.11 19.64 -15.59
N ARG A 39 6.49 19.64 -16.87
CA ARG A 39 6.80 20.88 -17.60
C ARG A 39 5.62 21.86 -17.60
N GLU A 40 4.40 21.38 -17.86
CA GLU A 40 3.19 22.20 -17.81
C GLU A 40 2.98 22.84 -16.42
N LEU A 41 3.10 22.05 -15.35
CA LEU A 41 2.93 22.52 -13.97
C LEU A 41 4.00 23.54 -13.57
N LEU A 42 5.23 23.37 -14.04
CA LEU A 42 6.34 24.29 -13.75
C LEU A 42 6.26 25.62 -14.52
N VAL A 43 5.39 25.76 -15.53
CA VAL A 43 5.16 27.07 -16.18
C VAL A 43 4.50 28.07 -15.21
N ASN A 44 3.71 27.58 -14.24
CA ASN A 44 3.01 28.42 -13.26
C ASN A 44 3.25 27.91 -11.83
N VAL A 45 4.50 28.04 -11.37
CA VAL A 45 4.94 27.58 -10.05
C VAL A 45 4.12 28.21 -8.90
N ASP A 46 3.66 29.45 -9.07
CA ASP A 46 2.85 30.13 -8.06
C ASP A 46 1.48 29.44 -7.86
N ASP A 47 0.85 28.96 -8.93
CA ASP A 47 -0.38 28.15 -8.83
C ASP A 47 -0.12 26.80 -8.15
N LEU A 48 1.04 26.20 -8.39
CA LEU A 48 1.44 24.93 -7.77
C LEU A 48 1.62 25.06 -6.26
N ALA A 49 2.16 26.17 -5.78
CA ALA A 49 2.37 26.42 -4.35
C ALA A 49 1.07 26.48 -3.53
N CYS A 50 -0.07 26.77 -4.18
CA CYS A 50 -1.39 26.81 -3.55
C CYS A 50 -2.12 25.45 -3.54
N LYS A 51 -1.57 24.43 -4.21
CA LYS A 51 -2.19 23.10 -4.25
C LYS A 51 -2.05 22.41 -2.89
N LYS A 52 -2.95 21.47 -2.63
CA LYS A 52 -3.01 20.72 -1.37
C LYS A 52 -3.10 19.21 -1.56
N GLU A 53 -3.47 18.78 -2.76
CA GLU A 53 -3.66 17.37 -3.05
C GLU A 53 -2.89 16.99 -4.30
N VAL A 54 -2.18 15.86 -4.25
CA VAL A 54 -1.49 15.29 -5.40
C VAL A 54 -1.94 13.85 -5.58
N VAL A 55 -2.34 13.53 -6.80
CA VAL A 55 -2.67 12.17 -7.23
C VAL A 55 -1.74 11.78 -8.37
N ILE A 56 -0.96 10.72 -8.17
CA ILE A 56 -0.15 10.07 -9.19
C ILE A 56 -0.89 8.80 -9.57
N ALA A 57 -1.36 8.68 -10.82
CA ALA A 57 -2.22 7.57 -11.19
C ALA A 57 -1.96 7.01 -12.58
N GLY A 58 -2.23 5.72 -12.76
CA GLY A 58 -2.23 5.05 -14.07
C GLY A 58 -1.20 3.93 -14.21
N GLY A 59 -1.10 3.37 -15.41
CA GLY A 59 -0.16 2.30 -15.73
C GLY A 59 1.25 2.80 -16.01
N TRP A 60 2.20 1.86 -16.05
CA TRP A 60 3.58 2.16 -16.44
C TRP A 60 3.99 1.43 -17.73
N ASN A 61 4.26 2.20 -18.78
CA ASN A 61 4.76 1.73 -20.07
C ASN A 61 6.13 2.34 -20.35
N PHE A 62 7.14 1.48 -20.47
CA PHE A 62 8.51 1.90 -20.74
C PHE A 62 8.68 2.52 -22.12
N SER A 63 9.62 3.45 -22.23
CA SER A 63 9.98 4.07 -23.50
C SER A 63 10.64 3.06 -24.45
N LYS A 64 10.49 3.32 -25.76
CA LYS A 64 11.25 2.64 -26.82
C LYS A 64 12.64 3.27 -27.03
N ASP A 65 12.91 4.42 -26.41
CA ASP A 65 14.17 5.15 -26.51
C ASP A 65 15.36 4.37 -25.93
N THR A 66 16.57 4.71 -26.36
CA THR A 66 17.80 4.14 -25.77
C THR A 66 18.10 4.80 -24.41
N MET A 67 18.88 4.12 -23.57
CA MET A 67 19.32 4.67 -22.26
C MET A 67 19.99 6.05 -22.42
N SER A 68 20.92 6.18 -23.37
CA SER A 68 21.59 7.46 -23.65
C SER A 68 20.66 8.55 -24.17
N ALA A 69 19.57 8.19 -24.87
CA ALA A 69 18.57 9.17 -25.31
C ALA A 69 17.76 9.69 -24.13
N LEU A 70 17.35 8.80 -23.22
CA LEU A 70 16.67 9.17 -21.97
C LEU A 70 17.56 10.06 -21.09
N GLU A 71 18.84 9.70 -20.90
CA GLU A 71 19.81 10.50 -20.15
C GLU A 71 20.03 11.87 -20.80
N ALA A 72 20.18 11.93 -22.12
CA ALA A 72 20.38 13.21 -22.82
C ALA A 72 19.14 14.11 -22.74
N GLN A 73 17.95 13.52 -22.76
CA GLN A 73 16.68 14.24 -22.73
C GLN A 73 16.31 14.72 -21.33
N TYR A 74 16.53 13.89 -20.32
CA TYR A 74 16.06 14.14 -18.96
C TYR A 74 17.17 14.46 -17.96
N GLY A 75 18.43 14.08 -18.24
CA GLY A 75 19.58 14.34 -17.36
C GLY A 75 19.95 15.82 -17.19
N LYS A 76 19.32 16.73 -17.95
CA LYS A 76 19.45 18.19 -17.79
C LYS A 76 18.34 18.82 -16.96
N LEU A 77 17.24 18.10 -16.70
CA LEU A 77 16.34 18.48 -15.63
C LEU A 77 17.15 18.24 -14.35
N ASP A 78 17.25 19.26 -13.50
CA ASP A 78 18.21 19.34 -12.39
C ASP A 78 18.03 18.16 -11.41
N LEU A 79 18.73 17.06 -11.70
CA LEU A 79 18.67 15.74 -11.05
C LEU A 79 19.90 15.54 -10.16
N GLU A 80 20.43 16.60 -9.56
CA GLU A 80 21.72 16.65 -8.86
C GLU A 80 21.90 15.60 -7.72
N SER A 81 20.87 14.81 -7.36
CA SER A 81 20.95 13.79 -6.32
C SER A 81 20.94 12.31 -6.78
N ALA A 82 20.85 11.99 -8.08
CA ALA A 82 20.48 10.63 -8.50
C ALA A 82 21.64 9.68 -8.91
N ILE A 83 22.90 10.10 -8.80
CA ILE A 83 24.03 9.22 -9.13
C ILE A 83 25.01 9.22 -7.96
N ASP A 84 24.72 8.41 -6.95
CA ASP A 84 25.77 7.90 -6.09
C ASP A 84 26.59 6.93 -6.95
N THR A 85 27.68 7.42 -7.54
CA THR A 85 28.69 6.55 -8.13
C THR A 85 29.38 5.84 -6.97
N GLU A 86 28.79 4.75 -6.47
CA GLU A 86 29.54 3.82 -5.64
C GLU A 86 30.75 3.36 -6.45
N THR A 87 31.90 3.81 -5.98
CA THR A 87 33.21 3.36 -6.41
C THR A 87 33.27 1.84 -6.30
N ASP A 88 33.57 1.17 -7.42
CA ASP A 88 33.88 -0.26 -7.49
C ASP A 88 34.84 -0.67 -6.36
N GLU A 89 34.30 -1.29 -5.32
CA GLU A 89 35.08 -2.09 -4.38
C GLU A 89 35.62 -3.31 -5.16
N PRO A 90 36.95 -3.57 -5.15
CA PRO A 90 37.51 -4.67 -5.91
C PRO A 90 37.03 -6.01 -5.32
N VAL A 91 36.18 -6.69 -6.08
CA VAL A 91 35.69 -8.04 -5.81
C VAL A 91 36.88 -8.95 -5.48
N ARG A 92 36.89 -9.49 -4.25
CA ARG A 92 37.85 -10.51 -3.82
C ARG A 92 37.75 -11.72 -4.73
N SER A 93 38.87 -12.00 -5.40
CA SER A 93 39.11 -13.20 -6.19
C SER A 93 38.96 -14.47 -5.34
N GLY A 94 37.83 -15.15 -5.47
CA GLY A 94 37.66 -16.50 -4.92
C GLY A 94 36.22 -16.95 -4.89
N ASP A 95 35.64 -17.25 -6.06
CA ASP A 95 34.70 -18.37 -6.28
C ASP A 95 34.18 -18.34 -7.72
N LEU A 96 35.07 -18.77 -8.64
CA LEU A 96 34.72 -19.09 -10.02
C LEU A 96 34.18 -20.52 -10.06
N THR A 97 32.87 -20.71 -10.18
CA THR A 97 32.25 -21.69 -11.11
C THR A 97 30.71 -21.77 -10.95
N ARG A 98 29.97 -20.79 -11.48
CA ARG A 98 28.67 -21.04 -12.16
C ARG A 98 28.21 -19.85 -13.01
N ALA A 99 29.04 -19.38 -13.94
CA ALA A 99 28.60 -18.43 -14.95
C ALA A 99 27.73 -19.16 -16.00
N ARG A 100 26.41 -19.18 -15.80
CA ARG A 100 25.47 -19.45 -16.90
C ARG A 100 25.36 -18.17 -17.72
N SER A 101 25.64 -18.32 -19.01
CA SER A 101 25.59 -17.25 -20.00
C SER A 101 24.17 -16.68 -20.07
N GLN A 102 23.99 -15.45 -19.59
CA GLN A 102 22.89 -14.58 -20.03
C GLN A 102 23.47 -13.51 -20.93
N SER A 103 22.74 -13.20 -22.01
CA SER A 103 23.14 -12.19 -22.99
C SER A 103 23.19 -10.79 -22.34
N SER A 104 24.15 -9.96 -22.74
CA SER A 104 24.30 -8.57 -22.29
C SER A 104 23.04 -7.71 -22.46
N ALA A 105 22.12 -8.11 -23.36
CA ALA A 105 20.87 -7.40 -23.64
C ALA A 105 19.86 -7.42 -22.49
N ALA A 106 19.75 -8.52 -21.73
CA ALA A 106 18.82 -8.62 -20.61
C ALA A 106 19.22 -7.68 -19.47
N LYS A 107 20.52 -7.67 -19.13
CA LYS A 107 21.09 -6.76 -18.11
C LYS A 107 20.94 -5.28 -18.49
N ASN A 108 21.08 -4.95 -19.77
CA ASN A 108 20.90 -3.57 -20.25
C ASN A 108 19.44 -3.11 -20.20
N THR A 109 18.48 -4.03 -20.33
CA THR A 109 17.05 -3.71 -20.26
C THR A 109 16.62 -3.38 -18.83
N LEU A 110 17.10 -4.16 -17.84
CA LEU A 110 16.84 -3.89 -16.43
C LEU A 110 17.37 -2.52 -15.99
N LYS A 111 18.62 -2.21 -16.32
CA LYS A 111 19.24 -0.91 -16.04
C LYS A 111 18.49 0.27 -16.67
N LYS A 112 17.94 0.06 -17.87
CA LYS A 112 17.11 1.07 -18.53
C LYS A 112 15.78 1.30 -17.78
N HIS A 113 15.13 0.23 -17.33
CA HIS A 113 13.87 0.35 -16.58
C HIS A 113 14.09 1.08 -15.25
N GLU A 114 15.17 0.73 -14.53
CA GLU A 114 15.62 1.41 -13.31
C GLU A 114 15.85 2.91 -13.54
N LEU A 115 16.57 3.25 -14.61
CA LEU A 115 16.81 4.65 -14.99
C LEU A 115 15.48 5.37 -15.26
N GLU A 116 14.59 4.78 -16.06
CA GLU A 116 13.32 5.43 -16.42
C GLU A 116 12.44 5.70 -15.19
N TRP A 117 12.37 4.74 -14.27
CA TRP A 117 11.70 4.92 -12.98
C TRP A 117 12.34 6.02 -12.14
N SER A 118 13.67 6.00 -11.97
CA SER A 118 14.39 7.04 -11.22
C SER A 118 14.15 8.44 -11.79
N LEU A 119 14.20 8.59 -13.12
CA LEU A 119 13.88 9.86 -13.79
C LEU A 119 12.45 10.31 -13.47
N ALA A 120 11.47 9.41 -13.54
CA ALA A 120 10.08 9.73 -13.24
C ALA A 120 9.86 10.16 -11.78
N ILE A 121 10.46 9.42 -10.85
CA ILE A 121 10.40 9.70 -9.41
C ILE A 121 10.96 11.09 -9.13
N ASN A 122 12.10 11.43 -9.72
CA ASN A 122 12.70 12.73 -9.51
C ASN A 122 11.85 13.88 -10.09
N LEU A 123 11.24 13.67 -11.26
CA LEU A 123 10.31 14.65 -11.83
C LEU A 123 9.11 14.90 -10.91
N ILE A 124 8.56 13.84 -10.32
CA ILE A 124 7.45 13.95 -9.36
C ILE A 124 7.92 14.61 -8.06
N LYS A 125 9.10 14.23 -7.55
CA LYS A 125 9.74 14.83 -6.37
C LYS A 125 9.90 16.34 -6.54
N THR A 126 10.30 16.82 -7.72
CA THR A 126 10.38 18.25 -8.03
C THR A 126 9.02 18.95 -7.86
N ILE A 127 7.91 18.31 -8.29
CA ILE A 127 6.57 18.87 -8.12
C ILE A 127 6.18 18.90 -6.64
N LEU A 128 6.38 17.81 -5.91
CA LEU A 128 6.04 17.71 -4.48
C LEU A 128 6.78 18.77 -3.66
N ASP A 129 8.07 18.99 -3.92
CA ASP A 129 8.91 20.01 -3.25
C ASP A 129 8.37 21.45 -3.40
N LYS A 130 7.61 21.74 -4.47
CA LYS A 130 7.02 23.07 -4.68
C LYS A 130 5.67 23.26 -3.99
N ILE A 131 5.04 22.20 -3.48
CA ILE A 131 3.73 22.24 -2.84
C ILE A 131 3.90 22.36 -1.32
N LYS A 132 3.93 23.60 -0.81
CA LYS A 132 4.17 23.88 0.62
C LYS A 132 3.06 23.41 1.55
N GLY A 133 1.84 23.29 1.04
CA GLY A 133 0.65 22.96 1.81
C GLY A 133 0.08 21.58 1.47
N LEU A 134 0.91 20.59 1.16
CA LEU A 134 0.44 19.26 0.78
C LEU A 134 -0.27 18.57 1.98
N HIS A 135 -1.57 18.31 1.84
CA HIS A 135 -2.39 17.62 2.83
C HIS A 135 -2.75 16.19 2.41
N SER A 136 -2.71 15.90 1.11
CA SER A 136 -3.08 14.60 0.56
C SER A 136 -2.10 14.16 -0.54
N LEU A 137 -1.55 12.95 -0.40
CA LEU A 137 -0.80 12.27 -1.45
C LEU A 137 -1.44 10.92 -1.75
N GLU A 138 -1.76 10.69 -3.02
CA GLU A 138 -2.30 9.42 -3.51
C GLU A 138 -1.40 8.85 -4.60
N TRP A 139 -0.78 7.72 -4.30
CA TRP A 139 0.09 6.97 -5.19
C TRP A 139 -0.67 5.76 -5.74
N GLU A 140 -1.38 5.96 -6.84
CA GLU A 140 -2.32 5.03 -7.49
C GLU A 140 -1.81 4.60 -8.88
N THR A 141 -0.51 4.29 -8.95
CA THR A 141 0.20 4.00 -10.19
C THR A 141 1.01 2.72 -10.11
N ASP A 142 1.35 2.15 -11.28
CA ASP A 142 2.28 1.02 -11.41
C ASP A 142 3.76 1.48 -11.37
N LEU A 143 4.02 2.79 -11.32
CA LEU A 143 5.35 3.31 -10.98
C LEU A 143 5.66 2.93 -9.51
N PRO A 144 6.76 2.20 -9.22
CA PRO A 144 7.10 1.84 -7.85
C PRO A 144 7.28 3.09 -6.97
N PHE A 145 6.74 3.06 -5.75
CA PHE A 145 6.97 4.13 -4.78
C PHE A 145 8.43 4.06 -4.30
N SER A 146 9.13 5.19 -4.31
CA SER A 146 10.54 5.27 -3.90
C SER A 146 10.68 5.93 -2.52
N GLN A 147 11.60 5.40 -1.69
CA GLN A 147 11.94 5.98 -0.39
C GLN A 147 12.38 7.45 -0.46
N GLU A 148 12.93 7.91 -1.58
CA GLU A 148 13.37 9.30 -1.74
C GLU A 148 12.22 10.31 -1.65
N LEU A 149 10.99 9.87 -1.92
CA LEU A 149 9.80 10.72 -1.84
C LEU A 149 9.47 11.08 -0.38
N TRP A 150 9.93 10.30 0.61
CA TRP A 150 9.72 10.63 2.02
C TRP A 150 10.30 11.99 2.40
N ALA A 151 11.40 12.40 1.78
CA ALA A 151 12.06 13.69 2.07
C ALA A 151 11.23 14.92 1.66
N VAL A 152 10.25 14.76 0.77
CA VAL A 152 9.42 15.86 0.24
C VAL A 152 7.95 15.75 0.67
N ILE A 153 7.58 14.72 1.42
CA ILE A 153 6.24 14.59 2.01
C ILE A 153 6.27 15.31 3.36
N PRO A 154 5.41 16.32 3.58
CA PRO A 154 5.40 17.06 4.84
C PRO A 154 4.85 16.21 5.98
N ASP A 155 5.36 16.45 7.18
CA ASP A 155 4.92 15.87 8.46
C ASP A 155 3.44 16.17 8.81
N THR A 156 2.90 17.25 8.25
CA THR A 156 1.51 17.71 8.40
C THR A 156 0.52 17.01 7.47
N ILE A 157 0.96 16.04 6.65
CA ILE A 157 0.10 15.30 5.74
C ILE A 157 -1.06 14.61 6.49
N GLN A 158 -2.27 14.69 5.94
CA GLN A 158 -3.48 14.17 6.56
C GLN A 158 -4.02 12.93 5.84
N LYS A 159 -3.79 12.80 4.54
CA LYS A 159 -4.18 11.64 3.75
C LYS A 159 -2.97 11.10 3.01
N LEU A 160 -2.65 9.83 3.26
CA LEU A 160 -1.59 9.12 2.57
C LEU A 160 -2.15 7.81 2.01
N ASN A 161 -2.06 7.65 0.70
CA ASN A 161 -2.49 6.45 -0.01
C ASN A 161 -1.32 5.92 -0.85
N LEU A 162 -0.89 4.70 -0.55
CA LEU A 162 0.29 4.08 -1.11
C LEU A 162 -0.05 2.74 -1.76
N ASN A 163 0.07 2.70 -3.08
CA ASN A 163 0.25 1.46 -3.82
C ASN A 163 1.70 1.00 -3.68
N LEU A 164 1.96 -0.04 -2.91
CA LEU A 164 3.31 -0.65 -2.83
C LEU A 164 3.52 -1.67 -3.94
N PHE A 165 2.96 -1.41 -5.14
CA PHE A 165 3.08 -2.32 -6.28
C PHE A 165 4.53 -2.65 -6.55
N VAL A 166 4.76 -3.95 -6.69
CA VAL A 166 6.05 -4.53 -7.01
C VAL A 166 5.92 -5.26 -8.35
N PRO A 167 6.65 -4.83 -9.41
CA PRO A 167 6.58 -5.45 -10.73
C PRO A 167 6.91 -6.95 -10.66
N ASP A 168 6.05 -7.78 -11.27
CA ASP A 168 6.17 -9.23 -11.15
C ASP A 168 7.47 -9.80 -11.73
N ALA A 169 8.01 -10.76 -10.98
CA ALA A 169 9.23 -11.47 -11.30
C ALA A 169 9.10 -12.41 -12.50
N GLU A 170 7.94 -12.58 -13.16
CA GLU A 170 7.86 -13.40 -14.37
C GLU A 170 8.65 -12.81 -15.56
N THR A 171 9.07 -11.54 -15.44
CA THR A 171 10.07 -10.91 -16.33
C THR A 171 11.52 -11.06 -15.84
N ARG A 172 11.75 -11.74 -14.72
CA ARG A 172 13.03 -11.86 -13.99
C ARG A 172 13.35 -13.33 -13.68
N ASP A 173 14.61 -13.72 -13.76
CA ASP A 173 15.01 -15.09 -13.40
C ASP A 173 14.87 -15.28 -11.87
N VAL A 174 14.52 -16.48 -11.43
CA VAL A 174 14.04 -16.88 -10.08
C VAL A 174 15.05 -16.62 -8.93
N HIS A 175 16.20 -16.00 -9.23
CA HIS A 175 17.35 -15.88 -8.33
C HIS A 175 18.02 -14.50 -8.32
N GLU A 176 17.47 -13.48 -9.02
CA GLU A 176 17.97 -12.11 -8.83
C GLU A 176 17.25 -11.46 -7.63
N PRO A 177 18.00 -10.83 -6.70
CA PRO A 177 17.38 -10.04 -5.64
C PRO A 177 16.47 -9.00 -6.29
N HIS A 178 15.29 -8.86 -5.70
CA HIS A 178 14.36 -7.81 -6.06
C HIS A 178 15.15 -6.49 -6.07
N PRO A 179 15.04 -5.61 -7.09
CA PRO A 179 15.60 -4.28 -6.91
C PRO A 179 14.88 -3.68 -5.71
N ASP A 180 15.64 -3.25 -4.71
CA ASP A 180 15.16 -2.71 -3.44
C ASP A 180 14.45 -1.35 -3.67
N TYR A 181 13.38 -1.31 -4.46
CA TYR A 181 12.60 -0.08 -4.70
C TYR A 181 11.86 0.35 -3.43
N PHE A 182 11.46 -0.65 -2.63
CA PHE A 182 10.80 -0.44 -1.36
C PHE A 182 11.15 -1.60 -0.41
N ALA A 183 12.15 -1.38 0.44
CA ALA A 183 12.55 -2.32 1.48
C ALA A 183 11.54 -2.30 2.65
N HIS A 184 11.59 -3.34 3.49
CA HIS A 184 10.70 -3.43 4.66
C HIS A 184 10.78 -2.18 5.56
N ASP A 185 12.00 -1.72 5.83
CA ASP A 185 12.27 -0.56 6.68
C ASP A 185 11.87 0.78 6.03
N ASP A 186 11.60 0.83 4.72
CA ASP A 186 11.25 2.09 4.04
C ASP A 186 9.91 2.63 4.54
N LEU A 187 8.96 1.76 4.91
CA LEU A 187 7.66 2.18 5.45
C LEU A 187 7.76 2.67 6.90
N LYS A 188 8.90 2.47 7.59
CA LYS A 188 9.11 3.00 8.94
C LYS A 188 8.91 4.51 9.01
N HIS A 189 9.16 5.23 7.91
CA HIS A 189 8.91 6.67 7.82
C HIS A 189 7.46 7.06 8.13
N VAL A 190 6.48 6.18 7.89
CA VAL A 190 5.06 6.44 8.20
C VAL A 190 4.84 6.65 9.71
N THR A 191 5.73 6.13 10.56
CA THR A 191 5.64 6.35 12.02
C THR A 191 6.11 7.74 12.46
N SER A 192 6.65 8.57 11.56
CA SER A 192 7.03 9.95 11.86
C SER A 192 5.88 10.96 11.77
N PHE A 193 4.78 10.58 11.10
CA PHE A 193 3.62 11.44 10.95
C PHE A 193 2.77 11.50 12.22
N GLU A 194 2.22 12.68 12.51
CA GLU A 194 1.39 12.94 13.70
C GLU A 194 0.00 13.54 13.37
N HIS A 195 -0.27 13.81 12.09
CA HIS A 195 -1.50 14.47 11.61
C HIS A 195 -2.34 13.63 10.63
N LEU A 196 -2.01 12.35 10.42
CA LEU A 196 -2.74 11.45 9.55
C LEU A 196 -4.18 11.27 10.05
N LYS A 197 -5.11 11.40 9.11
CA LYS A 197 -6.54 11.10 9.27
C LYS A 197 -6.95 9.87 8.47
N ILE A 198 -6.32 9.67 7.32
CA ILE A 198 -6.58 8.57 6.40
C ILE A 198 -5.24 7.96 6.00
N LEU A 199 -5.08 6.67 6.23
CA LEU A 199 -3.93 5.90 5.78
C LEU A 199 -4.43 4.70 4.97
N ARG A 200 -3.98 4.61 3.72
CA ARG A 200 -4.22 3.47 2.85
C ARG A 200 -2.89 2.92 2.35
N VAL A 201 -2.64 1.63 2.56
CA VAL A 201 -1.45 0.93 2.09
C VAL A 201 -1.88 -0.42 1.54
N TYR A 202 -1.63 -0.66 0.25
CA TYR A 202 -2.09 -1.88 -0.41
C TYR A 202 -1.06 -2.42 -1.40
N ASN A 203 -1.30 -3.62 -1.92
CA ASN A 203 -0.32 -4.42 -2.67
C ASN A 203 0.94 -4.71 -1.84
N MET A 204 0.79 -4.85 -0.53
CA MET A 204 1.88 -5.22 0.37
C MET A 204 2.33 -6.67 0.09
N VAL A 205 3.62 -6.87 -0.13
CA VAL A 205 4.23 -8.21 -0.30
C VAL A 205 4.67 -8.81 1.03
N ASP A 206 5.00 -7.95 2.00
CA ASP A 206 5.37 -8.31 3.36
C ASP A 206 4.42 -7.65 4.37
N SER A 207 4.36 -8.21 5.58
CA SER A 207 3.63 -7.58 6.68
C SER A 207 4.35 -6.31 7.14
N PHE A 208 3.63 -5.19 7.11
CA PHE A 208 4.08 -3.91 7.65
C PHE A 208 3.36 -3.51 8.94
N GLN A 209 2.59 -4.42 9.55
CA GLN A 209 1.79 -4.14 10.74
C GLN A 209 2.54 -3.44 11.88
N PRO A 210 3.82 -3.78 12.21
CA PRO A 210 4.55 -3.07 13.25
C PRO A 210 4.62 -1.55 13.03
N PHE A 211 4.88 -1.10 11.80
CA PHE A 211 4.96 0.32 11.46
C PHE A 211 3.57 0.94 11.31
N LEU A 212 2.65 0.23 10.65
CA LEU A 212 1.28 0.72 10.41
C LEU A 212 0.54 0.96 11.72
N TRP A 213 0.62 0.03 12.68
CA TRP A 213 -0.02 0.22 13.98
C TRP A 213 0.67 1.29 14.82
N GLU A 214 2.00 1.45 14.73
CA GLU A 214 2.70 2.54 15.42
C GLU A 214 2.21 3.90 14.91
N ALA A 215 2.07 4.05 13.59
CA ALA A 215 1.49 5.23 12.99
C ALA A 215 0.04 5.46 13.46
N VAL A 216 -0.80 4.43 13.49
CA VAL A 216 -2.18 4.55 14.03
C VAL A 216 -2.19 5.07 15.46
N TRP A 217 -1.32 4.58 16.33
CA TRP A 217 -1.26 5.02 17.73
C TRP A 217 -0.69 6.43 17.90
N LYS A 218 0.22 6.87 17.04
CA LYS A 218 0.76 8.24 17.04
C LYS A 218 -0.21 9.28 16.49
N ASN A 219 -1.21 8.86 15.71
CA ASN A 219 -2.14 9.75 15.03
C ASN A 219 -3.54 9.64 15.64
N PRO A 220 -3.87 10.37 16.72
CA PRO A 220 -5.19 10.31 17.35
C PRO A 220 -6.34 10.77 16.44
N GLY A 221 -6.03 11.44 15.33
CA GLY A 221 -6.98 11.83 14.29
C GLY A 221 -7.20 10.78 13.19
N LEU A 222 -6.52 9.62 13.21
CA LEU A 222 -6.59 8.61 12.15
C LEU A 222 -7.91 7.83 12.24
N VAL A 223 -8.88 8.27 11.45
CA VAL A 223 -10.25 7.74 11.44
C VAL A 223 -10.45 6.62 10.43
N THR A 224 -9.68 6.59 9.34
CA THR A 224 -9.80 5.59 8.26
C THR A 224 -8.48 4.89 8.02
N LEU A 225 -8.49 3.56 8.12
CA LEU A 225 -7.35 2.70 7.83
C LEU A 225 -7.74 1.66 6.78
N GLU A 226 -6.96 1.58 5.71
CA GLU A 226 -7.20 0.63 4.62
C GLU A 226 -5.92 -0.15 4.31
N LEU A 227 -5.94 -1.47 4.54
CA LEU A 227 -4.77 -2.34 4.40
C LEU A 227 -5.06 -3.47 3.43
N GLY A 228 -4.14 -3.72 2.49
CA GLY A 228 -4.29 -4.81 1.52
C GLY A 228 -2.98 -5.51 1.17
N MET A 229 -2.96 -6.83 1.28
CA MET A 229 -1.85 -7.60 0.72
C MET A 229 -1.98 -7.73 -0.79
N LYS A 230 -0.85 -7.93 -1.45
CA LYS A 230 -0.81 -8.35 -2.86
C LYS A 230 -1.41 -9.75 -3.02
N ASP A 231 -0.95 -10.69 -2.18
CA ASP A 231 -1.34 -12.09 -2.24
C ASP A 231 -2.42 -12.43 -1.21
N LYS A 232 -3.36 -13.29 -1.62
CA LYS A 232 -4.39 -13.83 -0.72
C LYS A 232 -3.81 -14.82 0.28
N PRO A 233 -4.38 -14.92 1.49
CA PRO A 233 -3.96 -15.90 2.47
C PRO A 233 -4.30 -17.33 2.02
N ILE A 234 -3.49 -18.29 2.47
CA ILE A 234 -3.66 -19.73 2.25
C ILE A 234 -3.88 -20.37 3.61
N THR A 235 -5.07 -20.91 3.88
CA THR A 235 -5.39 -21.59 5.14
C THR A 235 -5.23 -23.11 5.06
N ARG A 236 -5.01 -23.75 6.22
CA ARG A 236 -4.91 -25.21 6.37
C ARG A 236 -6.03 -25.73 7.26
N ASP A 237 -6.91 -26.54 6.69
CA ASP A 237 -8.14 -27.01 7.33
C ASP A 237 -7.90 -28.03 8.47
N SER A 238 -6.82 -28.81 8.37
CA SER A 238 -6.45 -29.86 9.34
C SER A 238 -6.37 -29.34 10.76
N ASP A 239 -5.86 -28.12 10.92
CA ASP A 239 -5.48 -27.55 12.21
C ASP A 239 -6.54 -26.59 12.77
N ASN A 240 -7.68 -26.47 12.09
CA ASN A 240 -8.88 -25.75 12.54
C ASN A 240 -10.02 -26.71 12.89
N GLY A 241 -9.70 -27.81 13.59
CA GLY A 241 -10.68 -28.86 13.93
C GLY A 241 -11.27 -29.56 12.70
N GLY A 242 -10.52 -29.60 11.60
CA GLY A 242 -10.94 -30.21 10.33
C GLY A 242 -11.96 -29.40 9.54
N LYS A 243 -12.19 -28.12 9.90
CA LYS A 243 -13.13 -27.23 9.21
C LYS A 243 -12.40 -26.11 8.47
N PRO A 244 -12.72 -25.85 7.20
CA PRO A 244 -12.15 -24.72 6.48
C PRO A 244 -12.54 -23.41 7.15
N MET A 245 -11.60 -22.47 7.19
CA MET A 245 -11.91 -21.08 7.55
C MET A 245 -12.65 -20.46 6.36
N PRO A 246 -13.88 -19.95 6.54
CA PRO A 246 -14.65 -19.41 5.43
C PRO A 246 -14.02 -18.11 4.90
N VAL A 247 -14.05 -17.96 3.59
CA VAL A 247 -13.76 -16.68 2.93
C VAL A 247 -14.90 -15.71 3.24
N ILE A 248 -14.56 -14.46 3.50
CA ILE A 248 -15.51 -13.37 3.72
C ILE A 248 -15.86 -12.79 2.35
N ASP A 249 -16.82 -13.43 1.67
CA ASP A 249 -17.39 -12.99 0.40
C ASP A 249 -18.85 -12.55 0.57
N ARG A 250 -19.55 -12.26 -0.54
CA ARG A 250 -20.97 -11.90 -0.53
C ARG A 250 -21.91 -12.95 0.08
N ASN A 251 -21.47 -14.20 0.23
CA ASN A 251 -22.23 -15.29 0.82
C ASN A 251 -21.89 -15.50 2.29
N TRP A 252 -20.88 -14.81 2.81
CA TRP A 252 -20.50 -14.87 4.21
C TRP A 252 -21.57 -14.20 5.09
N GLU A 253 -21.82 -14.81 6.24
CA GLU A 253 -22.80 -14.33 7.21
C GLU A 253 -22.12 -14.00 8.54
N TYR A 254 -22.43 -12.83 9.08
CA TYR A 254 -21.99 -12.44 10.40
C TYR A 254 -22.89 -13.04 11.48
N HIS A 255 -22.27 -13.63 12.49
CA HIS A 255 -22.95 -14.26 13.62
C HIS A 255 -22.70 -13.46 14.91
N PRO A 256 -23.60 -12.54 15.31
CA PRO A 256 -23.38 -11.67 16.47
C PRO A 256 -23.35 -12.41 17.80
N GLU A 257 -23.98 -13.60 17.86
CA GLU A 257 -24.00 -14.48 19.03
C GLU A 257 -22.76 -15.37 19.15
N ARG A 258 -21.86 -15.35 18.16
CA ARG A 258 -20.61 -16.11 18.22
C ARG A 258 -19.78 -15.64 19.41
N VAL A 259 -19.29 -16.58 20.21
CA VAL A 259 -18.48 -16.28 21.39
C VAL A 259 -17.01 -16.19 20.99
N ALA A 260 -16.35 -15.10 21.41
CA ALA A 260 -14.92 -14.90 21.29
C ALA A 260 -14.15 -16.10 21.89
N THR A 261 -13.18 -16.62 21.14
CA THR A 261 -12.39 -17.80 21.53
C THR A 261 -11.03 -17.44 22.11
N ASP A 262 -10.58 -16.19 21.95
CA ASP A 262 -9.23 -15.70 22.27
C ASP A 262 -8.07 -16.57 21.74
N THR A 263 -8.32 -17.32 20.66
CA THR A 263 -7.33 -18.22 20.08
C THR A 263 -6.38 -17.45 19.19
N TYR A 264 -5.15 -17.27 19.67
CA TYR A 264 -4.12 -16.57 18.92
C TYR A 264 -3.56 -17.43 17.78
N ARG A 265 -3.66 -16.92 16.54
CA ARG A 265 -3.21 -17.62 15.32
C ARG A 265 -2.01 -16.99 14.63
N GLY A 266 -1.49 -15.88 15.14
CA GLY A 266 -0.34 -15.18 14.57
C GLY A 266 1.01 -15.77 14.96
N ARG A 267 2.09 -15.20 14.40
CA ARG A 267 3.48 -15.58 14.69
C ARG A 267 4.19 -14.46 15.46
N GLU A 268 4.08 -14.53 16.79
CA GLU A 268 4.82 -13.63 17.69
C GLU A 268 4.67 -12.11 17.43
N GLY A 269 3.59 -11.64 16.79
CA GLY A 269 3.40 -10.22 16.51
C GLY A 269 4.09 -9.71 15.25
N ASP A 270 4.49 -10.59 14.33
CA ASP A 270 5.04 -10.21 13.02
C ASP A 270 3.94 -9.85 11.99
N GLY A 271 2.66 -10.06 12.33
CA GLY A 271 1.54 -9.82 11.42
C GLY A 271 1.21 -10.98 10.48
N MET A 272 1.93 -12.10 10.58
CA MET A 272 1.76 -13.28 9.74
C MET A 272 0.97 -14.37 10.47
N LEU A 273 0.18 -15.11 9.69
CA LEU A 273 -0.45 -16.33 10.18
C LEU A 273 0.63 -17.38 10.55
N HIS A 274 0.44 -18.04 11.69
CA HIS A 274 1.31 -19.13 12.10
C HIS A 274 1.21 -20.28 11.08
N HIS A 275 2.35 -20.87 10.71
CA HIS A 275 2.45 -21.88 9.64
C HIS A 275 1.56 -23.13 9.86
N GLN A 276 1.13 -23.37 11.09
CA GLN A 276 0.19 -24.44 11.43
C GLN A 276 -1.21 -24.17 10.89
N TYR A 277 -1.64 -22.91 10.85
CA TYR A 277 -2.97 -22.51 10.36
C TYR A 277 -2.95 -22.11 8.89
N GLY A 278 -1.77 -21.80 8.35
CA GLY A 278 -1.63 -21.38 6.95
C GLY A 278 -0.46 -20.43 6.71
N HIS A 279 -0.59 -19.61 5.68
CA HIS A 279 0.35 -18.57 5.30
C HIS A 279 -0.40 -17.34 4.80
N GLY A 280 0.15 -16.15 5.02
CA GLY A 280 -0.48 -14.88 4.65
C GLY A 280 -0.67 -13.96 5.85
N GLU A 281 -1.23 -12.80 5.57
CA GLU A 281 -1.41 -11.73 6.54
C GLU A 281 -2.54 -12.05 7.53
N TYR A 282 -2.25 -11.85 8.80
CA TYR A 282 -3.16 -12.09 9.90
C TYR A 282 -3.29 -10.82 10.74
N LEU A 283 -4.51 -10.36 10.99
CA LEU A 283 -4.73 -9.16 11.80
C LEU A 283 -4.29 -9.39 13.26
N ASP A 284 -3.05 -9.00 13.58
CA ASP A 284 -2.32 -9.57 14.70
C ASP A 284 -2.43 -8.69 15.96
N ARG A 285 -3.14 -9.22 16.97
CA ARG A 285 -3.30 -8.57 18.28
C ARG A 285 -1.97 -8.25 18.97
N VAL A 286 -0.94 -9.08 18.77
CA VAL A 286 0.38 -8.92 19.38
C VAL A 286 1.15 -7.82 18.64
N ALA A 287 1.02 -7.71 17.31
CA ALA A 287 1.58 -6.61 16.54
C ALA A 287 0.99 -5.26 17.00
N ILE A 288 -0.35 -5.18 17.10
CA ILE A 288 -1.05 -4.00 17.61
C ILE A 288 -0.59 -3.64 19.03
N SER A 289 -0.46 -4.64 19.91
CA SER A 289 0.00 -4.44 21.29
C SER A 289 1.44 -3.96 21.38
N LYS A 290 2.35 -4.51 20.58
CA LYS A 290 3.77 -4.13 20.55
C LYS A 290 3.91 -2.69 20.08
N ALA A 291 3.23 -2.33 19.00
CA ALA A 291 3.19 -0.96 18.50
C ALA A 291 2.64 0.02 19.54
N ARG A 292 1.54 -0.34 20.22
CA ARG A 292 0.99 0.48 21.32
C ARG A 292 2.03 0.74 22.41
N ASN A 293 2.70 -0.31 22.87
CA ASN A 293 3.72 -0.19 23.91
C ASN A 293 4.91 0.66 23.45
N ALA A 294 5.37 0.48 22.20
CA ALA A 294 6.44 1.28 21.62
C ALA A 294 6.10 2.78 21.64
N VAL A 295 4.88 3.16 21.24
CA VAL A 295 4.43 4.56 21.27
C VAL A 295 4.26 5.07 22.70
N MET A 296 3.68 4.27 23.61
CA MET A 296 3.52 4.66 25.02
C MET A 296 4.85 5.01 25.69
N HIS A 297 5.94 4.33 25.34
CA HIS A 297 7.28 4.67 25.84
C HIS A 297 7.75 6.07 25.41
N THR A 298 7.23 6.61 24.31
CA THR A 298 7.60 7.93 23.79
C THR A 298 6.63 9.03 24.21
N VAL A 299 5.32 8.78 24.12
CA VAL A 299 4.28 9.82 24.33
C VAL A 299 3.52 9.71 25.66
N GLY A 300 3.74 8.62 26.41
CA GLY A 300 3.06 8.37 27.68
C GLY A 300 1.70 7.67 27.52
N GLU A 301 0.66 8.23 28.14
CA GLU A 301 -0.68 7.62 28.12
C GLU A 301 -1.37 7.82 26.76
N LEU A 302 -1.80 6.72 26.15
CA LEU A 302 -2.52 6.73 24.88
C LEU A 302 -4.02 6.71 25.08
N GLN A 303 -4.72 7.43 24.20
CA GLN A 303 -6.17 7.33 24.05
C GLN A 303 -6.58 5.97 23.46
N SER A 304 -7.90 5.73 23.37
CA SER A 304 -8.45 4.60 22.63
C SER A 304 -8.03 4.63 21.16
N MET A 305 -7.96 3.47 20.50
CA MET A 305 -7.66 3.38 19.07
C MET A 305 -8.59 4.32 18.26
N PRO A 306 -8.03 5.22 17.43
CA PRO A 306 -8.79 6.28 16.76
C PRO A 306 -9.59 5.79 15.54
N VAL A 307 -9.28 4.59 15.04
CA VAL A 307 -9.87 4.04 13.82
C VAL A 307 -11.37 3.80 13.99
N THR A 308 -12.16 4.44 13.12
CA THR A 308 -13.62 4.28 13.04
C THR A 308 -14.06 3.52 11.79
N THR A 309 -13.24 3.56 10.73
CA THR A 309 -13.43 2.84 9.48
C THR A 309 -12.21 1.99 9.19
N LEU A 310 -12.39 0.68 9.13
CA LEU A 310 -11.33 -0.29 8.80
C LEU A 310 -11.69 -1.01 7.51
N ARG A 311 -10.82 -0.94 6.50
CA ARG A 311 -10.93 -1.76 5.29
C ARG A 311 -9.75 -2.72 5.19
N LEU A 312 -10.03 -3.99 4.96
CA LEU A 312 -9.01 -5.04 4.85
C LEU A 312 -9.21 -5.78 3.53
N ALA A 313 -8.12 -6.09 2.84
CA ALA A 313 -8.09 -6.98 1.67
C ALA A 313 -7.03 -8.06 1.87
N ASN A 314 -7.35 -9.33 1.61
CA ASN A 314 -6.40 -10.44 1.77
C ASN A 314 -5.89 -10.64 3.22
N PHE A 315 -6.74 -10.42 4.24
CA PHE A 315 -6.40 -10.66 5.65
C PHE A 315 -7.12 -11.89 6.21
N VAL A 316 -6.44 -12.62 7.10
CA VAL A 316 -7.08 -13.54 8.05
C VAL A 316 -7.47 -12.77 9.31
N VAL A 317 -8.74 -12.84 9.70
CA VAL A 317 -9.30 -12.06 10.82
C VAL A 317 -9.95 -12.95 11.87
N ASP A 318 -9.68 -12.67 13.14
CA ASP A 318 -10.34 -13.32 14.27
C ASP A 318 -10.92 -12.31 15.26
N ASP A 319 -11.40 -12.77 16.41
CA ASP A 319 -12.02 -11.96 17.46
C ASP A 319 -11.03 -11.06 18.22
N THR A 320 -9.76 -11.46 18.32
CA THR A 320 -8.87 -11.01 19.39
C THR A 320 -8.43 -9.56 19.25
N SER A 321 -8.15 -9.12 18.03
CA SER A 321 -7.76 -7.74 17.73
C SER A 321 -8.93 -6.78 17.98
N PHE A 322 -10.13 -7.14 17.53
CA PHE A 322 -11.35 -6.34 17.69
C PHE A 322 -11.77 -6.19 19.14
N VAL A 323 -11.79 -7.29 19.90
CA VAL A 323 -12.20 -7.26 21.31
C VAL A 323 -11.25 -6.42 22.18
N LYS A 324 -9.95 -6.38 21.85
CA LYS A 324 -8.93 -5.74 22.69
C LYS A 324 -8.67 -4.26 22.36
N PHE A 325 -8.69 -3.90 21.08
CA PHE A 325 -8.14 -2.60 20.67
C PHE A 325 -9.16 -1.66 20.05
N PHE A 326 -10.20 -2.19 19.41
CA PHE A 326 -11.17 -1.39 18.69
C PHE A 326 -12.40 -1.09 19.57
N ASN A 327 -12.54 0.17 19.99
CA ASN A 327 -13.66 0.63 20.82
C ASN A 327 -14.63 1.57 20.08
N ASN A 328 -14.19 2.16 18.96
CA ASN A 328 -14.91 3.22 18.26
C ASN A 328 -15.20 2.88 16.78
N LEU A 329 -15.08 1.60 16.40
CA LEU A 329 -15.42 1.19 15.04
C LEU A 329 -16.89 1.51 14.76
N GLY A 330 -17.13 2.14 13.60
CA GLY A 330 -18.45 2.34 13.01
C GLY A 330 -18.62 1.52 11.73
N THR A 331 -17.53 1.30 10.99
CA THR A 331 -17.56 0.60 9.70
C THR A 331 -16.39 -0.37 9.56
N ILE A 332 -16.67 -1.58 9.10
CA ILE A 332 -15.66 -2.54 8.63
C ILE A 332 -16.01 -2.94 7.21
N VAL A 333 -15.03 -2.94 6.31
CA VAL A 333 -15.18 -3.44 4.93
C VAL A 333 -14.17 -4.54 4.70
N PHE A 334 -14.66 -5.76 4.48
CA PHE A 334 -13.85 -6.87 4.02
C PHE A 334 -13.88 -6.88 2.50
N CYS A 335 -12.76 -6.47 1.89
CA CYS A 335 -12.52 -6.60 0.46
C CYS A 335 -12.07 -8.03 0.14
N ASP A 336 -11.86 -8.29 -1.15
CA ASP A 336 -11.69 -9.65 -1.67
C ASP A 336 -10.71 -10.52 -0.86
N SER A 337 -11.04 -11.81 -0.80
CA SER A 337 -10.20 -12.87 -0.27
C SER A 337 -9.77 -12.71 1.22
N CYS A 338 -10.47 -11.89 2.01
CA CYS A 338 -10.40 -11.96 3.47
C CYS A 338 -10.94 -13.30 3.99
N VAL A 339 -10.42 -13.77 5.12
CA VAL A 339 -10.78 -15.08 5.71
C VAL A 339 -11.19 -14.92 7.16
N ASP A 340 -12.36 -15.45 7.52
CA ASP A 340 -12.90 -15.47 8.88
C ASP A 340 -12.34 -16.66 9.67
N ALA A 341 -11.40 -16.38 10.58
CA ALA A 341 -10.81 -17.34 11.51
C ALA A 341 -11.48 -17.34 12.89
N GLY A 342 -12.70 -16.78 12.99
CA GLY A 342 -13.42 -16.61 14.25
C GLY A 342 -13.74 -15.15 14.58
N PHE A 343 -13.91 -14.30 13.57
CA PHE A 343 -14.28 -12.90 13.71
C PHE A 343 -15.54 -12.74 14.57
N VAL A 344 -15.44 -11.87 15.58
CA VAL A 344 -16.49 -11.49 16.52
C VAL A 344 -16.24 -10.05 16.93
N LEU A 345 -17.30 -9.23 16.95
CA LEU A 345 -17.24 -7.91 17.56
C LEU A 345 -17.53 -8.01 19.08
N PRO A 346 -16.88 -7.17 19.90
CA PRO A 346 -17.25 -7.09 21.31
C PRO A 346 -18.71 -6.62 21.45
N LYS A 347 -19.40 -7.11 22.50
CA LYS A 347 -20.85 -6.88 22.70
C LYS A 347 -21.29 -5.42 22.61
N HIS A 348 -20.43 -4.48 23.02
CA HIS A 348 -20.75 -3.05 23.00
C HIS A 348 -20.74 -2.42 21.59
N LEU A 349 -20.16 -3.11 20.60
CA LEU A 349 -20.10 -2.76 19.19
C LEU A 349 -21.13 -3.51 18.32
N ASN A 350 -21.64 -4.65 18.80
CA ASN A 350 -22.71 -5.38 18.11
C ASN A 350 -23.93 -4.47 17.86
N GLY A 351 -24.41 -4.46 16.62
CA GLY A 351 -25.53 -3.61 16.17
C GLY A 351 -25.19 -2.13 15.99
N LYS A 352 -23.95 -1.70 16.27
CA LYS A 352 -23.46 -0.33 16.02
C LYS A 352 -22.49 -0.27 14.84
N VAL A 353 -21.69 -1.32 14.65
CA VAL A 353 -20.76 -1.43 13.53
C VAL A 353 -21.51 -1.96 12.31
N ARG A 354 -21.34 -1.29 11.18
CA ARG A 354 -21.78 -1.78 9.88
C ARG A 354 -20.64 -2.58 9.25
N ILE A 355 -20.94 -3.81 8.85
CA ILE A 355 -19.97 -4.71 8.22
C ILE A 355 -20.36 -4.84 6.76
N PHE A 356 -19.40 -4.62 5.85
CA PHE A 356 -19.59 -4.74 4.42
C PHE A 356 -18.62 -5.77 3.84
N THR A 357 -19.04 -6.38 2.73
CA THR A 357 -18.21 -7.20 1.87
C THR A 357 -18.09 -6.54 0.51
N ARG A 358 -16.91 -6.61 -0.11
CA ARG A 358 -16.63 -6.07 -1.44
C ARG A 358 -15.90 -7.13 -2.27
N ALA A 359 -16.37 -7.37 -3.49
CA ALA A 359 -15.81 -8.39 -4.39
C ALA A 359 -14.43 -8.03 -4.97
N ASN A 360 -14.07 -6.76 -4.94
CA ASN A 360 -12.87 -6.22 -5.58
C ASN A 360 -11.81 -5.85 -4.53
N GLY A 361 -10.54 -5.84 -4.94
CA GLY A 361 -9.42 -5.40 -4.09
C GLY A 361 -9.42 -3.88 -3.82
N LEU A 362 -8.60 -3.43 -2.86
CA LEU A 362 -8.49 -2.01 -2.51
C LEU A 362 -8.03 -1.14 -3.69
N GLY A 363 -7.18 -1.66 -4.59
CA GLY A 363 -6.53 -0.94 -5.70
C GLY A 363 -7.31 -0.87 -7.03
N GLU A 364 -8.50 -1.46 -7.07
CA GLU A 364 -9.37 -1.37 -8.24
C GLU A 364 -10.21 -0.09 -8.15
N LEU A 365 -10.10 0.76 -9.18
CA LEU A 365 -10.91 1.98 -9.32
C LEU A 365 -12.39 1.57 -9.36
N ILE A 366 -13.14 1.89 -8.31
CA ILE A 366 -14.59 1.71 -8.29
C ILE A 366 -15.28 3.06 -8.31
N GLU A 367 -16.24 3.19 -9.23
CA GLU A 367 -17.17 4.31 -9.29
C GLU A 367 -18.31 4.07 -8.29
N GLY A 368 -18.23 4.70 -7.11
CA GLY A 368 -19.36 4.85 -6.19
C GLY A 368 -19.49 3.81 -5.06
N PRO A 369 -20.43 4.03 -4.12
CA PRO A 369 -20.70 3.14 -2.98
C PRO A 369 -21.48 1.87 -3.36
N GLU A 370 -21.72 1.62 -4.65
CA GLU A 370 -22.64 0.59 -5.14
C GLU A 370 -22.07 -0.85 -5.05
N ASP A 371 -20.75 -1.01 -4.82
CA ASP A 371 -20.09 -2.31 -4.72
C ASP A 371 -19.79 -2.78 -3.26
N GLU A 372 -20.19 -1.99 -2.25
CA GLU A 372 -20.14 -2.41 -0.84
C GLU A 372 -21.50 -3.03 -0.45
N GLU A 373 -21.56 -4.36 -0.31
CA GLU A 373 -22.76 -5.07 0.14
C GLU A 373 -22.73 -5.24 1.66
N GLU A 374 -23.77 -4.80 2.36
CA GLU A 374 -23.86 -4.98 3.82
C GLU A 374 -24.00 -6.47 4.16
N ALA A 375 -23.12 -6.96 5.02
CA ALA A 375 -23.03 -8.37 5.36
C ALA A 375 -24.32 -8.85 6.02
N ARG A 376 -24.78 -10.04 5.60
CA ARG A 376 -25.99 -10.64 6.19
C ARG A 376 -25.72 -10.98 7.64
N THR A 377 -26.62 -10.55 8.52
CA THR A 377 -26.54 -10.88 9.95
C THR A 377 -27.50 -12.02 10.26
N VAL A 378 -26.99 -13.12 10.81
CA VAL A 378 -27.83 -14.23 11.26
C VAL A 378 -28.48 -13.85 12.58
N ILE A 379 -29.76 -13.54 12.53
CA ILE A 379 -30.60 -13.36 13.73
C ILE A 379 -31.16 -14.73 14.08
N GLN A 380 -30.72 -15.33 15.19
CA GLN A 380 -31.43 -16.49 15.72
C GLN A 380 -32.82 -16.04 16.17
N THR A 381 -33.86 -16.46 15.45
CA THR A 381 -35.22 -16.43 15.96
C THR A 381 -35.35 -17.57 16.97
N ASP A 382 -35.49 -17.23 18.25
CA ASP A 382 -35.80 -18.19 19.31
C ASP A 382 -36.96 -19.09 18.85
N SER A 383 -36.71 -20.41 18.80
CA SER A 383 -37.67 -21.45 18.43
C SER A 383 -38.27 -22.12 19.65
#